data_AF-A0A7S4RBP0-F1
#
_entry.id   AF-A0A7S4RBP0-F1
#
_cell.length_a   1.000
_cell.length_b   1.000
_cell.length_c   1.000
_cell.angle_alpha   90.00
_cell.angle_beta   90.00
_cell.angle_gamma   90.00
#
_symmetry.space_group_name_H-M   'P 1'
#
loop_
_entity.id
_entity.type
_entity.pdbx_description
1 polymer ?
#
loop_
_entity_poly.entity_id
_entity_poly.type
_entity_poly.pdbx_seq_one_letter_code
_entity_poly.pdbx_strand_id
1 'polypeptide(L)'
;MEMPGSQRSQSKQPFSGACTKCGSKFISNAKFCCECGEKQPEPTRLDRGGFHFFKGTEQSLAAGLQPEVNITQKEFQEVVCFAKKHHLPVDGIRKKQVEFLSLDVNKDGTLSVDEFAHAVRRYCNIPDRQEVPTHLLDEAWFRVDGDATGCVNFETFLIWSCRVGCTEEMLVADPNERYLRELARNNGLLLTDVDDLKKAF
;
A
#
# COMPACT_ATOMS: atom_id res chain seq x y z
N MET A 1 7.13 -30.44 -32.79
CA MET A 1 6.10 -30.23 -31.76
C MET A 1 6.00 -28.72 -31.57
N GLU A 2 5.08 -28.10 -32.30
CA GLU A 2 4.90 -26.65 -32.35
C GLU A 2 3.82 -26.22 -31.36
N MET A 3 4.09 -25.18 -30.58
CA MET A 3 3.16 -24.55 -29.63
C MET A 3 2.45 -23.37 -30.33
N PRO A 4 1.10 -23.25 -30.26
CA PRO A 4 0.41 -22.13 -30.88
C PRO A 4 0.49 -20.86 -30.03
N GLY A 5 0.98 -19.77 -30.61
CA GLY A 5 0.99 -18.43 -30.03
C GLY A 5 -0.38 -17.77 -30.08
N SER A 6 -0.95 -17.48 -28.91
CA SER A 6 -2.22 -16.77 -28.76
C SER A 6 -2.01 -15.25 -28.80
N GLN A 7 -2.16 -14.64 -29.98
CA GLN A 7 -2.20 -13.18 -30.15
C GLN A 7 -3.59 -12.65 -29.78
N ARG A 8 -3.69 -11.95 -28.64
CA ARG A 8 -4.94 -11.30 -28.19
C ARG A 8 -5.06 -9.91 -28.82
N SER A 9 -5.58 -9.84 -30.05
CA SER A 9 -5.92 -8.60 -30.73
C SER A 9 -7.10 -7.91 -30.04
N GLN A 10 -6.84 -6.85 -29.26
CA GLN A 10 -7.90 -6.01 -28.70
C GLN A 10 -8.46 -5.10 -29.80
N SER A 11 -9.58 -5.49 -30.39
CA SER A 11 -10.39 -4.64 -31.26
C SER A 11 -10.98 -3.48 -30.45
N LYS A 12 -10.36 -2.29 -30.51
CA LYS A 12 -10.97 -1.05 -30.02
C LYS A 12 -12.17 -0.73 -30.90
N GLN A 13 -13.38 -0.81 -30.35
CA GLN A 13 -14.59 -0.41 -31.08
C GLN A 13 -14.51 1.08 -31.48
N PRO A 14 -14.87 1.44 -32.72
CA PRO A 14 -14.89 2.82 -33.15
C PRO A 14 -16.05 3.58 -32.48
N PHE A 15 -15.73 4.63 -31.72
CA PHE A 15 -16.73 5.53 -31.15
C PHE A 15 -17.38 6.35 -32.25
N SER A 16 -18.61 6.00 -32.66
CA SER A 16 -19.41 6.77 -33.60
C SER A 16 -20.28 7.81 -32.87
N GLY A 17 -19.66 8.90 -32.40
CA GLY A 17 -20.39 10.05 -31.83
C GLY A 17 -20.61 11.16 -32.88
N ALA A 18 -21.75 11.84 -32.82
CA ALA A 18 -22.00 13.11 -33.50
C ALA A 18 -21.79 14.28 -32.52
N CYS A 19 -21.40 15.45 -33.02
CA CYS A 19 -21.24 16.66 -32.22
C CYS A 19 -22.59 17.14 -31.68
N THR A 20 -22.67 17.40 -30.37
CA THR A 20 -23.90 17.85 -29.70
C THR A 20 -24.31 19.28 -30.09
N LYS A 21 -23.39 20.08 -30.63
CA LYS A 21 -23.64 21.47 -31.01
C LYS A 21 -24.05 21.66 -32.46
N CYS A 22 -23.35 21.01 -33.39
CA CYS A 22 -23.58 21.18 -34.83
C CYS A 22 -24.06 19.91 -35.56
N GLY A 23 -24.19 18.77 -34.88
CA GLY A 23 -24.65 17.51 -35.46
C GLY A 23 -23.64 16.81 -36.39
N SER A 24 -22.47 17.41 -36.65
CA SER A 24 -21.46 16.83 -37.53
C SER A 24 -20.82 15.59 -36.92
N LYS A 25 -20.54 14.58 -37.74
CA LYS A 25 -19.84 13.35 -37.30
C LYS A 25 -18.39 13.69 -36.96
N PHE A 26 -17.90 13.19 -35.83
CA PHE A 26 -16.49 13.35 -35.49
C PHE A 26 -15.62 12.46 -36.37
N ILE A 27 -14.45 12.98 -36.75
CA ILE A 27 -13.37 12.19 -37.33
C ILE A 27 -12.81 11.27 -36.24
N SER A 28 -12.49 10.01 -36.58
CA SER A 28 -11.95 9.04 -35.64
C SER A 28 -10.73 9.61 -34.89
N ASN A 29 -10.80 9.60 -33.55
CA ASN A 29 -9.78 10.12 -32.61
C ASN A 29 -9.59 11.65 -32.55
N ALA A 30 -10.44 12.48 -33.17
CA ALA A 30 -10.34 13.94 -33.06
C ALA A 30 -10.89 14.44 -31.70
N LYS A 31 -10.10 15.22 -30.96
CA LYS A 31 -10.51 15.81 -29.67
C LYS A 31 -11.53 16.96 -29.80
N PHE A 32 -11.62 17.56 -30.98
CA PHE A 32 -12.45 18.74 -31.25
C PHE A 32 -13.23 18.56 -32.55
N CYS A 33 -14.42 19.16 -32.64
CA CYS A 33 -15.22 19.18 -33.86
C CYS A 33 -14.55 20.07 -34.91
N CYS A 34 -14.41 19.57 -36.14
CA CYS A 34 -13.80 20.32 -37.25
C CYS A 34 -14.65 21.51 -37.73
N GLU A 35 -15.97 21.46 -37.55
CA GLU A 35 -16.87 22.52 -37.99
C GLU A 35 -17.05 23.63 -36.94
N CYS A 36 -17.21 23.26 -35.67
CA CYS A 36 -17.61 24.23 -34.64
C CYS A 36 -16.60 24.39 -33.48
N GLY A 37 -15.50 23.64 -33.48
CA GLY A 37 -14.44 23.72 -32.46
C GLY A 37 -14.83 23.17 -31.08
N GLU A 38 -16.03 22.62 -30.91
CA GLU A 38 -16.50 22.10 -29.63
C GLU A 38 -15.68 20.86 -29.24
N LYS A 39 -15.19 20.81 -27.98
CA LYS A 39 -14.43 19.67 -27.45
C LYS A 39 -15.37 18.47 -27.32
N GLN A 40 -14.91 17.28 -27.72
CA GLN A 40 -15.67 16.05 -27.44
C GLN A 40 -15.91 15.93 -25.92
N PRO A 41 -17.13 15.55 -25.49
CA PRO A 41 -17.34 15.18 -24.10
C PRO A 41 -16.36 14.06 -23.77
N GLU A 42 -15.52 14.26 -22.75
CA GLU A 42 -14.63 13.19 -22.33
C GLU A 42 -15.51 11.99 -21.99
N PRO A 43 -15.23 10.81 -22.58
CA PRO A 43 -16.02 9.63 -22.28
C PRO A 43 -15.98 9.52 -20.77
N THR A 44 -17.15 9.70 -20.14
CA THR A 44 -17.32 9.45 -18.73
C THR A 44 -16.75 8.06 -18.58
N ARG A 45 -15.62 7.93 -17.88
CA ARG A 45 -15.10 6.62 -17.53
C ARG A 45 -16.24 6.02 -16.75
N LEU A 46 -17.09 5.22 -17.41
CA LEU A 46 -17.99 4.30 -16.75
C LEU A 46 -17.06 3.61 -15.79
N ASP A 47 -17.27 3.90 -14.50
CA ASP A 47 -16.45 3.41 -13.41
C ASP A 47 -16.24 1.94 -13.70
N ARG A 48 -15.06 1.64 -14.26
CA ARG A 48 -14.62 0.26 -14.45
C ARG A 48 -14.55 -0.19 -13.02
N GLY A 49 -15.57 -0.96 -12.61
CA GLY A 49 -15.89 -1.31 -11.24
C GLY A 49 -14.60 -1.30 -10.45
N GLY A 50 -14.49 -0.30 -9.57
CA GLY A 50 -13.24 0.08 -8.93
C GLY A 50 -12.50 -1.18 -8.56
N PHE A 51 -11.23 -1.26 -8.93
CA PHE A 51 -10.33 -2.21 -8.31
C PHE A 51 -10.48 -1.97 -6.81
N HIS A 52 -11.32 -2.80 -6.19
CA HIS A 52 -11.50 -2.91 -4.76
C HIS A 52 -10.21 -3.58 -4.32
N PHE A 53 -9.13 -2.79 -4.27
CA PHE A 53 -7.94 -3.15 -3.53
C PHE A 53 -8.45 -3.52 -2.14
N PHE A 54 -8.25 -4.79 -1.78
CA PHE A 54 -8.77 -5.43 -0.59
C PHE A 54 -8.83 -4.45 0.59
N LYS A 55 -10.04 -4.02 0.97
CA LYS A 55 -10.33 -3.36 2.25
C LYS A 55 -10.47 -4.43 3.35
N GLY A 56 -9.51 -5.35 3.41
CA GLY A 56 -9.38 -6.27 4.53
C GLY A 56 -8.69 -5.50 5.65
N THR A 57 -9.41 -5.30 6.76
CA THR A 57 -9.04 -4.52 7.98
C THR A 57 -9.13 -2.99 7.91
N GLU A 58 -10.18 -2.43 7.31
CA GLU A 58 -10.66 -1.06 7.61
C GLU A 58 -11.77 -1.02 8.68
N GLN A 59 -11.87 -2.04 9.53
CA GLN A 59 -12.71 -1.96 10.72
C GLN A 59 -11.98 -1.13 11.79
N SER A 60 -12.31 0.18 11.83
CA SER A 60 -12.10 1.14 12.96
C SER A 60 -11.22 2.38 12.71
N LEU A 61 -11.19 2.99 11.51
CA LEU A 61 -10.45 4.26 11.27
C LEU A 61 -11.30 5.42 10.71
N ALA A 62 -12.62 5.40 10.87
CA ALA A 62 -13.52 6.45 10.36
C ALA A 62 -13.85 7.58 11.36
N ALA A 63 -13.16 7.70 12.49
CA ALA A 63 -13.38 8.80 13.44
C ALA A 63 -12.05 9.26 14.05
N GLY A 64 -11.42 10.24 13.42
CA GLY A 64 -10.22 10.86 13.95
C GLY A 64 -9.85 12.10 13.18
N LEU A 65 -10.31 13.26 13.67
CA LEU A 65 -9.59 14.52 13.50
C LEU A 65 -8.13 14.21 13.85
N GLN A 66 -7.25 14.12 12.86
CA GLN A 66 -5.84 13.98 13.17
C GLN A 66 -5.45 15.24 13.93
N PRO A 67 -4.84 15.13 15.12
CA PRO A 67 -4.34 16.31 15.80
C PRO A 67 -3.44 17.05 14.81
N GLU A 68 -3.67 18.35 14.63
CA GLU A 68 -2.82 19.23 13.83
C GLU A 68 -1.46 19.31 14.53
N VAL A 69 -0.62 18.30 14.32
CA VAL A 69 0.73 18.26 14.85
C VAL A 69 1.48 19.40 14.16
N ASN A 70 1.96 20.35 14.96
CA ASN A 70 2.64 21.53 14.44
C ASN A 70 4.06 21.12 14.02
N ILE A 71 4.18 20.61 12.80
CA ILE A 71 5.44 20.14 12.23
C ILE A 71 6.31 21.37 11.92
N THR A 72 7.52 21.38 12.45
CA THR A 72 8.50 22.44 12.19
C THR A 72 8.94 22.45 10.73
N GLN A 73 9.39 23.60 10.24
CA GLN A 73 9.89 23.71 8.86
C GLN A 73 11.05 22.74 8.57
N LYS A 74 11.89 22.45 9.58
CA LYS A 74 13.00 21.51 9.46
C LYS A 74 12.50 20.08 9.23
N GLU A 75 11.56 19.61 10.07
CA GLU A 75 10.96 18.29 9.92
C GLU A 75 10.24 18.14 8.57
N PHE A 76 9.59 19.21 8.08
CA PHE A 76 8.98 19.18 6.75
C PHE A 76 10.01 18.97 5.63
N GLN A 77 11.17 19.63 5.71
CA GLN A 77 12.24 19.45 4.73
C GLN A 77 12.79 18.01 4.77
N GLU A 78 12.95 17.43 5.96
CA GLU A 78 13.38 16.04 6.14
C GLU A 78 12.37 15.07 5.49
N VAL A 79 11.07 15.25 5.74
CA VAL A 79 10.01 14.44 5.11
C VAL A 79 10.08 14.51 3.58
N VAL A 80 10.28 15.70 3.01
CA VAL A 80 10.40 15.87 1.54
C VAL A 80 11.66 15.20 1.01
N CYS A 81 12.77 15.24 1.74
CA CYS A 81 13.99 14.52 1.39
C CYS A 81 13.77 13.00 1.38
N PHE A 82 13.13 12.44 2.42
CA PHE A 82 12.79 11.02 2.46
C PHE A 82 11.83 10.61 1.35
N ALA A 83 10.84 11.45 1.02
CA ALA A 83 9.88 11.20 -0.06
C ALA A 83 10.59 11.03 -1.40
N LYS A 84 11.54 11.92 -1.69
CA LYS A 84 12.35 11.84 -2.91
C LYS A 84 13.30 10.65 -2.88
N LYS A 85 13.93 10.37 -1.73
CA LYS A 85 14.93 9.30 -1.59
C LYS A 85 14.32 7.91 -1.72
N HIS A 86 13.14 7.67 -1.15
CA HIS A 86 12.50 6.35 -1.11
C HIS A 86 11.32 6.20 -2.08
N HIS A 87 11.03 7.22 -2.89
CA HIS A 87 9.90 7.25 -3.82
C HIS A 87 8.54 6.98 -3.15
N LEU A 88 8.37 7.47 -1.93
CA LEU A 88 7.14 7.34 -1.16
C LEU A 88 6.35 8.66 -1.19
N PRO A 89 5.01 8.61 -1.13
CA PRO A 89 4.22 9.82 -1.02
C PRO A 89 4.50 10.55 0.30
N VAL A 90 4.55 11.88 0.26
CA VAL A 90 4.79 12.75 1.42
C VAL A 90 3.82 12.43 2.56
N ASP A 91 2.55 12.19 2.24
CA ASP A 91 1.53 11.85 3.23
C ASP A 91 1.79 10.51 3.93
N GLY A 92 2.36 9.53 3.21
CA GLY A 92 2.74 8.25 3.79
C GLY A 92 3.87 8.41 4.81
N ILE A 93 4.87 9.22 4.47
CA ILE A 93 6.00 9.48 5.37
C ILE A 93 5.55 10.30 6.58
N ARG A 94 4.69 11.31 6.41
CA ARG A 94 4.12 12.07 7.53
C ARG A 94 3.40 11.17 8.53
N LYS A 95 2.61 10.22 8.05
CA LYS A 95 1.94 9.23 8.92
C LYS A 95 2.95 8.39 9.70
N LYS A 96 4.01 7.91 9.04
CA LYS A 96 5.10 7.17 9.69
C LYS A 96 5.88 8.03 10.69
N GLN A 97 6.04 9.32 10.43
CA GLN A 97 6.68 10.25 11.35
C GLN A 97 5.85 10.46 12.62
N VAL A 98 4.55 10.66 12.50
CA VAL A 98 3.64 10.74 13.66
C VAL A 98 3.66 9.43 14.45
N GLU A 99 3.67 8.29 13.76
CA GLU A 99 3.79 6.97 14.39
C GLU A 99 5.11 6.82 15.15
N PHE A 100 6.23 7.19 14.54
CA PHE A 100 7.56 7.19 15.17
C PHE A 100 7.60 8.08 16.42
N LEU A 101 7.12 9.32 16.32
CA LEU A 101 7.05 10.24 17.45
C LEU A 101 6.11 9.76 18.58
N SER A 102 5.15 8.88 18.26
CA SER A 102 4.29 8.26 19.27
C SER A 102 4.96 7.09 20.01
N LEU A 103 6.03 6.54 19.43
CA LEU A 103 6.82 5.43 19.98
C LEU A 103 8.04 5.93 20.75
N ASP A 104 8.62 7.05 20.30
CA ASP A 104 9.72 7.76 20.96
C ASP A 104 9.22 8.48 22.23
N VAL A 105 9.22 7.75 23.35
CA VAL A 105 8.69 8.22 24.64
C VAL A 105 9.66 9.23 25.25
N ASN A 106 10.96 8.98 25.08
CA ASN A 106 12.01 9.81 25.64
C ASN A 106 12.28 11.10 24.81
N LYS A 107 11.79 11.14 23.55
CA LYS A 107 11.92 12.23 22.58
C LYS A 107 13.38 12.55 22.21
N ASP A 108 14.22 11.53 22.17
CA ASP A 108 15.63 11.68 21.78
C ASP A 108 15.84 11.65 20.26
N GLY A 109 14.78 11.34 19.48
CA GLY A 109 14.82 11.25 18.02
C GLY A 109 15.27 9.89 17.49
N THR A 110 15.45 8.91 18.38
CA THR A 110 15.77 7.51 18.09
C THR A 110 14.84 6.59 18.88
N LEU A 111 14.74 5.32 18.49
CA LEU A 111 14.00 4.32 19.27
C LEU A 111 14.99 3.36 19.92
N SER A 112 14.88 3.22 21.23
CA SER A 112 15.49 2.14 21.98
C SER A 112 14.84 0.78 21.61
N VAL A 113 15.47 -0.32 22.04
CA VAL A 113 14.95 -1.69 21.82
C VAL A 113 13.54 -1.84 22.36
N ASP A 114 13.26 -1.28 23.55
CA ASP A 114 11.95 -1.37 24.20
C ASP A 114 10.88 -0.56 23.44
N GLU A 115 11.22 0.65 22.99
CA GLU A 115 10.31 1.48 22.19
C GLU A 115 10.03 0.86 20.82
N PHE A 116 11.03 0.24 20.20
CA PHE A 116 10.85 -0.50 18.96
C PHE A 116 10.04 -1.78 19.15
N ALA A 117 10.16 -2.47 20.29
CA ALA A 117 9.32 -3.62 20.61
C ALA A 117 7.83 -3.26 20.62
N HIS A 118 7.48 -2.05 21.08
CA HIS A 118 6.11 -1.54 20.96
C HIS A 118 5.67 -1.34 19.50
N ALA A 119 6.58 -0.92 18.62
CA ALA A 119 6.31 -0.87 17.19
C ALA A 119 6.02 -2.27 16.65
N VAL A 120 6.93 -3.23 16.86
CA VAL A 120 6.76 -4.63 16.40
C VAL A 120 5.44 -5.21 16.89
N ARG A 121 5.07 -4.97 18.15
CA ARG A 121 3.78 -5.38 18.72
C ARG A 121 2.59 -4.86 17.91
N ARG A 122 2.57 -3.56 17.59
CA ARG A 122 1.50 -2.93 16.80
C ARG A 122 1.42 -3.51 15.39
N TYR A 123 2.58 -3.76 14.76
CA TYR A 123 2.59 -4.33 13.43
C TYR A 123 2.07 -5.78 13.47
N CYS A 124 2.62 -6.63 14.33
CA CYS A 124 2.21 -8.04 14.41
C CYS A 124 0.82 -8.26 15.04
N ASN A 125 0.06 -7.20 15.35
CA ASN A 125 -1.24 -7.26 16.04
C ASN A 125 -1.21 -8.11 17.32
N ILE A 126 -0.10 -8.04 18.07
CA ILE A 126 0.06 -8.79 19.32
C ILE A 126 -0.67 -8.01 20.44
N PRO A 127 -1.58 -8.65 21.21
CA PRO A 127 -2.31 -7.98 22.29
C PRO A 127 -1.38 -7.44 23.37
N ASP A 128 -1.75 -6.34 24.04
CA ASP A 128 -0.91 -5.71 25.06
C ASP A 128 -0.57 -6.61 26.26
N ARG A 129 -1.41 -7.61 26.52
CA ARG A 129 -1.23 -8.59 27.59
C ARG A 129 -0.21 -9.68 27.27
N GLN A 130 0.18 -9.80 26.00
CA GLN A 130 1.11 -10.82 25.53
C GLN A 130 2.47 -10.19 25.26
N GLU A 131 3.53 -10.85 25.73
CA GLU A 131 4.90 -10.44 25.43
C GLU A 131 5.21 -10.69 23.95
N VAL A 132 6.02 -9.81 23.36
CA VAL A 132 6.46 -10.00 21.97
C VAL A 132 7.46 -11.16 21.97
N PRO A 133 7.26 -12.20 21.15
CA PRO A 133 8.20 -13.30 21.07
C PRO A 133 9.62 -12.80 20.73
N THR A 134 10.62 -13.18 21.53
CA THR A 134 12.00 -12.68 21.40
C THR A 134 12.58 -12.90 20.01
N HIS A 135 12.37 -14.08 19.41
CA HIS A 135 12.84 -14.36 18.05
C HIS A 135 12.30 -13.40 16.98
N LEU A 136 11.04 -12.93 17.11
CA LEU A 136 10.47 -11.96 16.19
C LEU A 136 11.08 -10.57 16.38
N LEU A 137 11.27 -10.17 17.64
CA LEU A 137 11.89 -8.91 17.98
C LEU A 137 13.35 -8.89 17.54
N ASP A 138 14.12 -9.93 17.84
CA ASP A 138 15.53 -10.07 17.48
C ASP A 138 15.72 -10.06 15.97
N GLU A 139 14.89 -10.78 15.21
CA GLU A 139 14.95 -10.77 13.75
C GLU A 139 14.58 -9.39 13.18
N ALA A 140 13.51 -8.77 13.68
CA ALA A 140 13.12 -7.43 13.25
C ALA A 140 14.22 -6.41 13.57
N TRP A 141 14.74 -6.45 14.80
CA TRP A 141 15.79 -5.57 15.30
C TRP A 141 17.07 -5.73 14.48
N PHE A 142 17.55 -6.95 14.28
CA PHE A 142 18.76 -7.23 13.49
C PHE A 142 18.67 -6.71 12.05
N ARG A 143 17.46 -6.71 11.46
CA ARG A 143 17.24 -6.16 10.11
C ARG A 143 17.29 -4.63 10.08
N VAL A 144 16.97 -3.97 11.18
CA VAL A 144 16.95 -2.51 11.30
C VAL A 144 18.32 -2.01 11.76
N ASP A 145 18.84 -2.53 12.87
CA ASP A 145 20.12 -2.20 13.51
C ASP A 145 21.31 -2.91 12.85
N GLY A 146 21.39 -2.82 11.51
CA GLY A 146 22.50 -3.42 10.75
C GLY A 146 23.86 -2.77 11.03
N ASP A 147 23.86 -1.57 11.63
CA ASP A 147 25.06 -0.86 12.06
C ASP A 147 25.44 -1.12 13.53
N ALA A 148 24.66 -1.95 14.25
CA ALA A 148 24.85 -2.27 15.66
C ALA A 148 25.03 -1.02 16.54
N THR A 149 24.33 0.05 16.18
CA THR A 149 24.32 1.30 16.96
C THR A 149 23.50 1.15 18.22
N GLY A 150 22.57 0.18 18.25
CA GLY A 150 21.70 -0.08 19.39
C GLY A 150 20.51 0.89 19.48
N CYS A 151 20.34 1.76 18.47
CA CYS A 151 19.24 2.72 18.39
C CYS A 151 18.70 2.79 16.96
N VAL A 152 17.38 2.91 16.80
CA VAL A 152 16.75 3.01 15.49
C VAL A 152 16.39 4.46 15.16
N ASN A 153 17.04 5.04 14.16
CA ASN A 153 16.66 6.36 13.66
C ASN A 153 15.39 6.30 12.79
N PHE A 154 14.80 7.47 12.52
CA PHE A 154 13.56 7.56 11.72
C PHE A 154 13.70 6.99 10.30
N GLU A 155 14.84 7.18 9.63
CA GLU A 155 15.04 6.66 8.26
C GLU A 155 15.02 5.13 8.26
N THR A 156 15.73 4.51 9.20
CA THR A 156 15.81 3.06 9.33
C THR A 156 14.45 2.49 9.73
N PHE A 157 13.72 3.15 10.64
CA PHE A 157 12.34 2.81 10.98
C PHE A 157 11.41 2.91 9.76
N LEU A 158 11.53 3.97 8.95
CA LEU A 158 10.71 4.18 7.76
C LEU A 158 10.89 3.02 6.78
N ILE A 159 12.14 2.66 6.47
CA ILE A 159 12.46 1.55 5.56
C ILE A 159 11.91 0.23 6.10
N TRP A 160 12.10 -0.03 7.39
CA TRP A 160 11.56 -1.22 8.06
C TRP A 160 10.03 -1.26 7.97
N SER A 161 9.35 -0.16 8.30
CA SER A 161 7.88 -0.08 8.31
C SER A 161 7.29 -0.33 6.92
N CYS A 162 7.96 0.13 5.86
CA CYS A 162 7.56 -0.13 4.48
C CYS A 162 7.75 -1.59 4.10
N ARG A 163 8.87 -2.20 4.52
CA ARG A 163 9.12 -3.63 4.27
C ARG A 163 8.10 -4.50 4.98
N VAL A 164 7.90 -4.27 6.28
CA VAL A 164 6.95 -5.03 7.11
C VAL A 164 5.53 -4.81 6.63
N GLY A 165 5.13 -3.58 6.34
CA GLY A 165 3.79 -3.29 5.81
C GLY A 165 3.45 -3.97 4.47
N CYS A 166 4.46 -4.44 3.74
CA CYS A 166 4.28 -5.23 2.51
C CYS A 166 4.42 -6.73 2.71
N THR A 167 4.76 -7.22 3.91
CA THR A 167 4.83 -8.67 4.14
C THR A 167 3.44 -9.26 4.29
N GLU A 168 3.35 -10.54 3.94
CA GLU A 168 2.09 -11.26 3.94
C GLU A 168 1.50 -11.38 5.35
N GLU A 169 2.36 -11.43 6.37
CA GLU A 169 1.98 -11.46 7.78
C GLU A 169 1.14 -10.24 8.18
N MET A 170 1.36 -9.11 7.51
CA MET A 170 0.67 -7.83 7.77
C MET A 170 -0.54 -7.63 6.87
N LEU A 171 -0.46 -8.10 5.62
CA LEU A 171 -1.55 -7.98 4.65
C LEU A 171 -2.69 -8.97 4.91
N VAL A 172 -2.42 -10.04 5.67
CA VAL A 172 -3.37 -11.12 5.95
C VAL A 172 -3.57 -11.25 7.45
N ALA A 173 -4.57 -10.54 7.97
CA ALA A 173 -4.86 -10.51 9.40
C ALA A 173 -5.24 -11.90 9.97
N ASP A 174 -5.94 -12.73 9.18
CA ASP A 174 -6.37 -14.06 9.62
C ASP A 174 -5.18 -15.04 9.66
N PRO A 175 -4.80 -15.60 10.83
CA PRO A 175 -3.77 -16.61 10.93
C PRO A 175 -4.08 -17.89 10.13
N ASN A 176 -5.36 -18.25 9.98
CA ASN A 176 -5.74 -19.43 9.19
C ASN A 176 -5.48 -19.21 7.70
N GLU A 177 -5.80 -18.02 7.20
CA GLU A 177 -5.52 -17.66 5.81
C GLU A 177 -4.01 -17.64 5.55
N ARG A 178 -3.20 -17.10 6.47
CA ARG A 178 -1.73 -17.16 6.38
C ARG A 178 -1.23 -18.60 6.29
N TYR A 179 -1.72 -19.48 7.15
CA TYR A 179 -1.36 -20.89 7.12
C TYR A 179 -1.75 -21.57 5.80
N LEU A 180 -2.94 -21.29 5.27
CA LEU A 180 -3.37 -21.83 3.97
C LEU A 180 -2.48 -21.37 2.83
N ARG A 181 -2.06 -20.10 2.83
CA ARG A 181 -1.14 -19.55 1.81
C ARG A 181 0.26 -20.15 1.93
N GLU A 182 0.74 -20.38 3.14
CA GLU A 182 1.99 -21.12 3.39
C GLU A 182 1.89 -22.57 2.88
N LEU A 183 0.80 -23.27 3.21
CA LEU A 183 0.55 -24.63 2.75
C LEU A 183 0.48 -24.70 1.22
N ALA A 184 -0.15 -23.71 0.58
CA ALA A 184 -0.22 -23.61 -0.88
C ALA A 184 1.18 -23.52 -1.50
N ARG A 185 2.05 -22.64 -0.98
CA ARG A 185 3.44 -22.49 -1.44
C ARG A 185 4.24 -23.77 -1.25
N ASN A 186 4.13 -24.42 -0.09
CA ASN A 186 4.85 -25.64 0.22
C ASN A 186 4.43 -26.83 -0.65
N ASN A 187 3.18 -26.84 -1.15
CA ASN A 187 2.65 -27.89 -2.02
C ASN A 187 2.62 -27.49 -3.51
N GLY A 188 3.11 -26.29 -3.87
CA GLY A 188 3.05 -25.78 -5.25
C GLY A 188 1.63 -25.56 -5.78
N LEU A 189 0.66 -25.34 -4.90
CA LEU A 189 -0.73 -25.03 -5.27
C LEU A 189 -0.88 -23.53 -5.55
N LEU A 190 -1.75 -23.19 -6.50
CA LEU A 190 -2.15 -21.81 -6.73
C LEU A 190 -3.11 -21.36 -5.62
N LEU A 191 -2.98 -20.11 -5.16
CA LEU A 191 -3.88 -19.54 -4.15
C LEU A 191 -5.34 -19.57 -4.58
N THR A 192 -5.61 -19.41 -5.88
CA THR A 192 -6.95 -19.52 -6.45
C THR A 192 -7.58 -20.89 -6.22
N ASP A 193 -6.78 -21.96 -6.31
CA ASP A 193 -7.26 -23.32 -6.16
C ASP A 193 -7.60 -23.61 -4.70
N VAL A 194 -6.80 -23.06 -3.77
CA VAL A 194 -7.06 -23.16 -2.33
C VAL A 194 -8.32 -22.40 -1.93
N ASP A 195 -8.55 -21.22 -2.50
CA ASP A 195 -9.79 -20.46 -2.29
C ASP A 195 -11.02 -21.20 -2.84
N ASP A 196 -10.91 -21.87 -3.99
CA ASP A 196 -12.00 -22.65 -4.57
C ASP A 196 -12.29 -23.91 -3.77
N LEU A 197 -11.26 -24.58 -3.23
CA LEU A 197 -11.43 -25.66 -2.25
C LEU A 197 -12.13 -25.15 -0.99
N LYS A 198 -11.76 -23.99 -0.45
CA LYS A 198 -12.39 -23.39 0.73
C LYS A 198 -13.87 -23.07 0.52
N LYS A 199 -14.30 -22.78 -0.71
CA LYS A 199 -15.73 -22.57 -1.04
C LYS A 199 -16.52 -23.87 -1.16
N ALA A 200 -15.86 -25.01 -1.39
CA ALA A 200 -16.51 -26.30 -1.61
C ALA A 200 -16.87 -27.04 -0.31
N PHE A 201 -16.25 -26.67 0.82
CA PHE A 201 -16.48 -27.23 2.16
C PHE A 201 -17.17 -26.21 3.06
#